data_AF-F3FNX4-F1
#
_entry.id   AF-F3FNX4-F1
#
_cell.length_a   1.000
_cell.length_b   1.000
_cell.length_c   1.000
_cell.angle_alpha   90.00
_cell.angle_beta   90.00
_cell.angle_gamma   90.00
#
_symmetry.space_group_name_H-M   'P 1'
#
loop_
_entity.id
_entity.type
_entity.pdbx_description
1 polymer ?
#
loop_
_entity_poly.entity_id
_entity_poly.type
_entity_poly.pdbx_seq_one_letter_code
_entity_poly.pdbx_strand_id
1 'polypeptide(L)' 'MSTTTSSPLLINDYQPPARSVWRTLRSSFAHRGFAIGAVLLLIILLGALLAPWLAPYDPYAQDVMLRMKPPV' A
#
# COMPACT_ATOMS: atom_id res chain seq x y z
N MET A 1 -57.92 -2.32 -25.61
CA MET A 1 -57.13 -1.15 -25.18
C MET A 1 -56.93 -1.23 -23.68
N SER A 2 -55.77 -1.69 -23.23
CA SER A 2 -55.28 -1.54 -21.86
C SER A 2 -53.77 -1.53 -21.95
N THR A 3 -53.21 -0.33 -21.84
CA THR A 3 -51.78 -0.04 -21.92
C THR A 3 -51.08 -0.71 -20.75
N THR A 4 -50.27 -1.73 -21.03
CA THR A 4 -49.33 -2.30 -20.06
C THR A 4 -48.33 -1.21 -19.68
N THR A 5 -48.58 -0.57 -18.55
CA THR A 5 -47.67 0.36 -17.88
C THR A 5 -46.36 -0.36 -17.61
N SER A 6 -45.37 -0.09 -18.45
CA SER A 6 -43.95 -0.36 -18.19
C SER A 6 -43.57 0.44 -16.95
N SER A 7 -43.76 -0.17 -15.78
CA SER A 7 -43.19 0.31 -14.53
C SER A 7 -41.68 0.42 -14.77
N PRO A 8 -41.11 1.63 -14.78
CA PRO A 8 -39.68 1.77 -14.98
C PRO A 8 -39.04 1.00 -13.83
N LEU A 9 -38.37 -0.12 -14.14
CA LEU A 9 -37.48 -0.79 -13.22
C LEU A 9 -36.57 0.31 -12.68
N LEU A 10 -36.79 0.72 -11.43
CA LEU A 10 -36.06 1.81 -10.81
C LEU A 10 -34.61 1.33 -10.60
N ILE A 11 -33.82 1.47 -11.66
CA ILE A 11 -32.36 1.36 -11.66
C ILE A 11 -31.75 2.40 -10.69
N ASN A 12 -32.55 3.40 -10.28
CA ASN A 12 -32.15 4.56 -9.51
C ASN A 12 -32.23 4.39 -7.97
N ASP A 13 -32.74 3.27 -7.45
CA ASP A 13 -32.81 3.04 -6.00
C ASP A 13 -31.54 2.41 -5.42
N TYR A 14 -30.54 2.12 -6.27
CA TYR A 14 -29.26 1.61 -5.84
C TYR A 14 -28.37 2.75 -5.30
N GLN A 15 -28.53 3.06 -4.01
CA GLN A 15 -27.55 3.82 -3.25
C GLN A 15 -26.54 2.83 -2.64
N PRO A 16 -25.31 2.71 -3.17
CA PRO A 16 -24.31 1.86 -2.53
C PRO A 16 -24.03 2.40 -1.13
N PRO A 17 -24.00 1.56 -0.08
CA PRO A 17 -23.66 2.04 1.25
C PRO A 17 -22.28 2.69 1.17
N ALA A 18 -22.18 3.96 1.60
CA ALA A 18 -20.92 4.68 1.73
C ALA A 18 -20.07 3.97 2.78
N ARG A 19 -19.37 2.93 2.35
CA ARG A 19 -18.45 2.14 3.17
C ARG A 19 -17.31 3.06 3.59
N SER A 20 -17.40 3.53 4.83
CA SER A 20 -16.34 4.27 5.50
C SER A 20 -15.05 3.45 5.46
N VAL A 21 -14.08 3.93 4.69
CA VAL A 21 -12.74 3.33 4.56
C VAL A 21 -12.09 3.20 5.95
N TRP A 22 -12.34 4.17 6.83
CA TRP A 22 -11.89 4.16 8.23
C TRP A 22 -12.47 3.02 9.04
N ARG A 23 -13.74 2.66 8.84
CA ARG A 23 -14.37 1.52 9.54
C ARG A 23 -13.83 0.18 9.04
N THR A 24 -13.63 0.05 7.74
CA THR A 24 -13.03 -1.15 7.15
C THR A 24 -11.59 -1.34 7.63
N LEU A 25 -10.77 -0.28 7.59
CA LEU A 25 -9.40 -0.31 8.10
C LEU A 25 -9.34 -0.71 9.58
N ARG A 26 -10.20 -0.14 10.43
CA ARG A 26 -10.24 -0.52 11.85
C ARG A 26 -10.63 -1.97 12.08
N SER A 27 -11.56 -2.51 11.27
CA SER A 27 -11.92 -3.93 11.32
C SER A 27 -10.77 -4.83 10.86
N SER A 28 -9.98 -4.40 9.89
CA SER A 28 -8.84 -5.17 9.37
C SER A 28 -7.73 -5.37 10.42
N PHE A 29 -7.51 -4.41 11.31
CA PHE A 29 -6.54 -4.54 12.42
C PHE A 29 -6.89 -5.64 13.43
N ALA A 30 -8.12 -6.17 13.44
CA ALA A 30 -8.49 -7.30 14.29
C ALA A 30 -7.91 -8.64 13.79
N HIS A 31 -7.49 -8.72 12.52
CA HIS A 31 -6.92 -9.94 11.95
C HIS A 31 -5.41 -9.99 12.13
N ARG A 32 -4.91 -11.10 12.72
CA ARG A 32 -3.48 -11.31 12.99
C ARG A 32 -2.60 -11.18 11.74
N GLY A 33 -3.04 -11.71 10.60
CA GLY A 33 -2.30 -11.61 9.34
C GLY A 33 -2.14 -10.18 8.84
N PHE A 34 -3.20 -9.37 8.91
CA PHE A 34 -3.15 -7.95 8.55
C PHE A 34 -2.25 -7.17 9.51
N ALA A 35 -2.33 -7.45 10.82
CA ALA A 35 -1.48 -6.82 11.82
C ALA A 35 0.02 -7.09 11.57
N ILE A 36 0.40 -8.33 11.24
CA ILE A 36 1.78 -8.69 10.90
C ILE A 36 2.26 -7.91 9.67
N GLY A 37 1.46 -7.87 8.60
CA GLY A 37 1.80 -7.11 7.39
C GLY A 37 1.94 -5.60 7.66
N ALA A 38 1.03 -5.03 8.45
CA ALA A 38 1.07 -3.63 8.84
C ALA A 38 2.32 -3.30 9.68
N VAL A 39 2.70 -4.16 10.63
CA VAL A 39 3.92 -4.02 11.43
C VAL A 39 5.16 -4.11 10.54
N LEU A 40 5.22 -5.06 9.61
CA LEU A 40 6.33 -5.21 8.68
C LEU A 40 6.50 -3.95 7.81
N LEU A 41 5.40 -3.43 7.24
CA LEU A 41 5.39 -2.19 6.48
C LEU A 41 5.86 -1.00 7.31
N LEU A 42 5.43 -0.92 8.57
CA LEU A 42 5.84 0.14 9.49
C LEU A 42 7.34 0.09 9.76
N ILE A 43 7.91 -1.10 9.96
CA ILE A 43 9.36 -1.29 10.14
C ILE A 43 10.14 -0.80 8.92
N ILE A 44 9.70 -1.17 7.71
CA ILE A 44 10.33 -0.71 6.46
C ILE A 44 10.27 0.82 6.35
N LEU A 45 9.11 1.40 6.64
CA LEU A 45 8.91 2.85 6.57
C LEU A 45 9.81 3.60 7.56
N LEU A 46 9.89 3.11 8.81
CA LEU A 46 10.79 3.65 9.82
C LEU A 46 12.25 3.51 9.40
N GLY A 47 12.63 2.35 8.85
CA GLY A 47 13.97 2.13 8.30
C GLY A 47 14.32 3.11 7.18
N ALA A 48 13.36 3.44 6.31
CA ALA A 48 13.54 4.41 5.24
C ALA A 48 13.66 5.85 5.77
N LEU A 49 12.85 6.23 6.76
CA LEU A 49 12.95 7.56 7.39
C LEU A 49 14.26 7.73 8.18
N LEU A 50 14.73 6.65 8.81
CA LEU A 50 15.99 6.60 9.55
C LEU A 50 17.19 6.28 8.65
N ALA A 51 16.99 6.11 7.33
CA ALA A 51 18.06 5.82 6.37
C ALA A 51 19.27 6.76 6.45
N PRO A 52 19.15 8.10 6.58
CA PRO A 52 20.34 8.96 6.66
C PRO A 52 21.21 8.71 7.89
N TRP A 53 20.65 8.16 8.98
CA TRP A 53 21.42 7.76 10.16
C TRP A 53 21.87 6.30 10.10
N LEU A 54 21.07 5.44 9.48
CA LEU A 54 21.33 3.99 9.40
C LEU A 54 22.33 3.63 8.29
N ALA A 55 22.30 4.36 7.18
CA ALA A 55 23.16 4.18 6.02
C ALA A 55 23.61 5.56 5.48
N PRO A 56 24.54 6.24 6.19
CA PRO A 56 25.03 7.56 5.78
C PRO A 56 25.95 7.50 4.54
N TYR A 57 26.52 6.34 4.23
CA TYR A 57 27.45 6.15 3.11
C TYR A 57 26.73 5.60 1.88
N ASP A 58 27.12 6.08 0.70
CA ASP A 58 26.63 5.55 -0.57
C ASP A 58 27.20 4.14 -0.81
N PRO A 59 26.36 3.08 -0.86
CA PRO A 59 26.82 1.72 -1.11
C PRO A 59 27.44 1.53 -2.51
N TYR A 60 27.17 2.44 -3.44
CA TYR A 60 27.70 2.42 -4.80
C TYR A 60 28.94 3.29 -4.98
N ALA A 61 29.46 3.91 -3.92
CA ALA A 61 30.73 4.66 -3.95
C ALA A 61 31.98 3.77 -4.17
N GLN A 62 31.80 2.54 -4.65
CA GLN A 62 32.86 1.60 -4.91
C GLN A 62 33.31 1.68 -6.38
N ASP A 63 34.55 2.13 -6.60
CA ASP A 63 35.15 2.17 -7.94
C ASP A 63 35.43 0.75 -8.47
N VAL A 64 34.66 0.33 -9.48
CA VAL A 64 34.81 -0.98 -10.13
C VAL A 64 36.05 -1.02 -11.02
N MET A 65 36.50 0.12 -11.55
CA MET A 65 37.67 0.21 -12.42
C MET A 65 38.97 -0.05 -11.65
N LEU A 66 38.99 0.24 -10.35
CA LEU A 66 40.12 -0.08 -9.47
C LEU A 66 40.45 -1.59 -9.44
N ARG A 67 39.46 -2.45 -9.69
CA ARG A 67 39.65 -3.92 -9.72
C ARG A 67 40.36 -4.40 -10.99
N MET A 68 40.36 -3.61 -12.05
CA MET A 68 41.04 -3.93 -13.32
C MET A 68 42.48 -3.40 -13.36
N LYS A 69 42.89 -2.64 -12.35
CA LYS A 69 44.26 -2.16 -12.26
C LYS A 69 45.17 -3.33 -11.82
N PRO A 70 46.22 -3.66 -12.60
CA PRO A 70 47.18 -4.66 -12.17
C PRO A 70 47.85 -4.23 -10.86
N PRO A 71 48.13 -5.17 -9.92
CA PRO A 71 48.83 -4.85 -8.69
C PRO A 71 50.22 -4.28 -9.02
N VAL A 72 50.60 -3.19 -8.33
CA VAL A 72 51.92 -2.57 -8.44
C VAL A 72 52.99 -3.39 -7.75
#